data_AF-A0A957IGH5-F1
#
_entry.id   AF-A0A957IGH5-F1
#
_cell.length_a   1.000
_cell.length_b   1.000
_cell.length_c   1.000
_cell.angle_alpha   90.00
_cell.angle_beta   90.00
_cell.angle_gamma   90.00
#
_symmetry.space_group_name_H-M   'P 1'
#
loop_
_entity.id
_entity.type
_entity.pdbx_description
1 polymer ?
#
loop_
_entity_poly.entity_id
_entity_poly.type
_entity_poly.pdbx_seq_one_letter_code
_entity_poly.pdbx_strand_id
1 'polypeptide(L)'
;RHMPDNLAGKVIVTNTTTLQDLEAFRQRGVTHVVTTTPQLDGRSFGTNMMEAALTAVAGKNRPLTDAELNEMLIELKLKPTVHRLS
;
A
#
# COMPACT_ATOMS: atom_id res chain seq x y z
N ARG A 1 -1.20 12.16 -14.43
CA ARG A 1 -1.70 12.91 -15.62
C ARG A 1 -3.23 12.98 -15.73
N HIS A 2 -3.99 12.30 -14.86
CA HIS A 2 -5.46 12.37 -14.82
C HIS A 2 -6.02 12.77 -13.44
N MET A 3 -5.14 13.08 -12.49
CA MET A 3 -5.56 13.40 -11.13
C MET A 3 -6.14 14.83 -11.12
N PRO A 4 -7.37 15.04 -10.63
CA PRO A 4 -7.96 16.36 -10.50
C PRO A 4 -7.10 17.28 -9.63
N ASP A 5 -7.13 18.58 -9.92
CA ASP A 5 -6.39 19.58 -9.14
C ASP A 5 -7.01 19.86 -7.77
N ASN A 6 -8.30 19.54 -7.59
CA ASN A 6 -8.99 19.66 -6.31
C ASN A 6 -9.53 18.30 -5.86
N LEU A 7 -9.04 17.84 -4.72
CA LEU A 7 -9.45 16.62 -4.02
C LEU A 7 -9.84 16.92 -2.57
N ALA A 8 -10.24 18.16 -2.28
CA ALA A 8 -10.61 18.61 -0.95
C ALA A 8 -11.63 17.66 -0.28
N GLY A 9 -11.33 17.25 0.95
CA GLY A 9 -12.20 16.38 1.74
C GLY A 9 -12.24 14.92 1.29
N LYS A 10 -11.48 14.53 0.26
CA LYS A 10 -11.41 13.13 -0.18
C LYS A 10 -10.48 12.30 0.71
N VAL A 11 -10.75 11.01 0.73
CA VAL A 11 -9.87 9.95 1.23
C VAL A 11 -9.45 9.11 0.05
N ILE A 12 -8.17 8.79 -0.04
CA ILE A 12 -7.61 7.95 -1.10
C ILE A 12 -7.27 6.59 -0.53
N VAL A 13 -7.68 5.53 -1.24
CA VAL A 13 -7.25 4.16 -0.96
C VAL A 13 -6.44 3.70 -2.17
N THR A 14 -5.21 3.28 -1.95
CA THR A 14 -4.28 2.82 -3.00
C THR A 14 -3.43 1.68 -2.48
N ASN A 15 -2.75 0.95 -3.35
CA ASN A 15 -1.75 -0.03 -2.93
C ASN A 15 -0.32 0.53 -2.96
N THR A 16 -0.07 1.56 -3.76
CA THR A 16 1.27 2.09 -4.01
C THR A 16 1.29 3.58 -3.75
N THR A 17 2.31 4.04 -3.02
CA THR A 17 2.55 5.46 -2.76
C THR A 17 4.04 5.74 -2.57
N THR A 18 4.43 6.97 -2.83
CA THR A 18 5.73 7.56 -2.49
C THR A 18 5.52 8.82 -1.65
N LEU A 19 6.58 9.36 -1.05
CA LEU A 19 6.51 10.65 -0.34
C LEU A 19 6.07 11.80 -1.26
N GLN A 20 6.46 11.76 -2.54
CA GLN A 20 6.04 12.78 -3.51
C GLN A 20 4.54 12.68 -3.81
N ASP A 21 3.98 11.47 -3.86
CA ASP A 21 2.54 11.27 -4.03
C ASP A 21 1.77 11.81 -2.82
N LEU A 22 2.23 11.50 -1.60
CA LEU A 22 1.60 12.00 -0.36
C LEU A 22 1.60 13.54 -0.32
N GLU A 23 2.70 14.17 -0.72
CA GLU A 23 2.78 15.64 -0.80
C GLU A 23 1.85 16.21 -1.88
N ALA A 24 1.79 15.59 -3.06
CA ALA A 24 0.87 16.01 -4.11
C ALA A 24 -0.60 15.86 -3.68
N PHE A 25 -0.95 14.82 -2.91
CA PHE A 25 -2.28 14.64 -2.35
C PHE A 25 -2.62 15.70 -1.30
N ARG A 26 -1.67 16.01 -0.42
CA ARG A 26 -1.80 17.06 0.59
C ARG A 26 -2.09 18.41 -0.06
N GLN A 27 -1.30 18.80 -1.06
CA GLN A 27 -1.48 20.06 -1.79
C GLN A 27 -2.85 20.19 -2.47
N ARG A 28 -3.48 19.06 -2.81
CA ARG A 28 -4.81 19.00 -3.44
C ARG A 28 -5.97 18.87 -2.44
N GLY A 29 -5.70 18.90 -1.13
CA GLY A 29 -6.72 18.88 -0.07
C GLY A 29 -7.22 17.49 0.34
N VAL A 30 -6.51 16.42 -0.02
CA VAL A 30 -6.81 15.07 0.46
C VAL A 30 -6.60 15.03 1.98
N THR A 31 -7.53 14.41 2.71
CA THR A 31 -7.46 14.36 4.18
C THR A 31 -6.69 13.14 4.68
N HIS A 32 -6.87 12.00 4.00
CA HIS A 32 -6.25 10.73 4.37
C HIS A 32 -5.86 9.93 3.12
N VAL A 33 -4.73 9.22 3.22
CA VAL A 33 -4.32 8.19 2.26
C VAL A 33 -4.18 6.88 3.01
N VAL A 34 -4.87 5.84 2.54
CA VAL A 34 -4.77 4.48 3.07
C VAL A 34 -4.03 3.63 2.05
N THR A 35 -2.90 3.05 2.44
CA THR A 35 -2.21 2.05 1.62
C THR A 35 -2.64 0.65 2.03
N THR A 36 -3.08 -0.18 1.09
CA THR A 36 -3.47 -1.57 1.37
C THR A 36 -2.28 -2.44 1.77
N THR A 37 -1.07 -2.02 1.42
CA THR A 37 0.21 -2.65 1.79
C THR A 37 1.00 -1.75 2.74
N PRO A 38 1.88 -2.31 3.59
CA PRO A 38 2.70 -1.54 4.50
C PRO A 38 3.71 -0.66 3.77
N GLN A 39 4.10 0.45 4.40
CA GLN A 39 5.18 1.29 3.92
C GLN A 39 6.54 0.70 4.33
N LEU A 40 7.45 0.58 3.37
CA LEU A 40 8.82 0.14 3.54
C LEU A 40 9.74 1.23 2.97
N ASP A 41 10.64 1.78 3.79
CA ASP A 41 11.57 2.85 3.41
C ASP A 41 10.92 4.05 2.70
N GLY A 42 9.79 4.52 3.24
CA GLY A 42 9.10 5.72 2.74
C GLY A 42 8.23 5.50 1.50
N ARG A 43 8.05 4.25 1.03
CA ARG A 43 7.12 3.92 -0.06
C ARG A 43 6.30 2.68 0.25
N SER A 44 5.10 2.57 -0.32
CA SER A 44 4.39 1.29 -0.35
C SER A 44 4.63 0.60 -1.69
N PHE A 45 4.57 -0.73 -1.67
CA PHE A 45 4.70 -1.56 -2.86
C PHE A 45 3.35 -2.14 -3.24
N GLY A 46 3.12 -2.32 -4.55
CA GLY A 46 1.90 -2.92 -5.05
C GLY A 46 1.68 -4.33 -4.48
N THR A 47 0.43 -4.75 -4.43
CA THR A 47 0.03 -6.07 -3.91
C THR A 47 0.78 -7.21 -4.59
N ASN A 48 0.94 -7.14 -5.91
CA ASN A 48 1.68 -8.12 -6.70
C ASN A 48 3.15 -8.30 -6.26
N MET A 49 3.83 -7.21 -5.88
CA MET A 49 5.22 -7.26 -5.43
C MET A 49 5.32 -7.85 -4.03
N MET A 50 4.38 -7.51 -3.14
CA MET A 50 4.29 -8.12 -1.81
C MET A 50 4.01 -9.62 -1.91
N GLU A 51 3.06 -10.06 -2.75
CA GLU A 51 2.77 -11.48 -3.00
C GLU A 51 3.98 -12.22 -3.56
N ALA A 52 4.70 -11.62 -4.51
CA ALA A 52 5.91 -12.20 -5.06
C ALA A 52 7.01 -12.35 -4.00
N ALA A 53 7.19 -11.35 -3.12
CA ALA A 53 8.16 -11.42 -2.03
C ALA A 53 7.80 -12.53 -1.02
N LEU A 54 6.54 -12.62 -0.61
CA LEU A 54 6.07 -13.69 0.28
C LEU A 54 6.25 -15.07 -0.35
N THR A 55 5.90 -15.21 -1.63
CA THR A 55 6.09 -16.46 -2.39
C THR A 55 7.56 -16.87 -2.48
N ALA A 56 8.45 -15.92 -2.76
CA ALA A 56 9.88 -16.18 -2.85
C ALA A 56 10.47 -16.62 -1.50
N VAL A 57 10.12 -15.93 -0.41
CA VAL A 57 10.59 -16.25 0.95
C VAL A 57 10.05 -17.59 1.44
N ALA A 58 8.83 -17.96 1.06
CA ALA A 58 8.24 -19.25 1.44
C ALA A 58 8.97 -20.47 0.84
N GLY A 59 9.73 -20.29 -0.25
CA GLY A 59 10.62 -21.31 -0.80
C GLY A 59 9.93 -22.57 -1.35
N LYS A 60 8.61 -22.54 -1.56
CA LYS A 60 7.81 -23.70 -1.99
C LYS A 60 7.95 -24.05 -3.48
N ASN A 61 8.70 -23.26 -4.25
CA ASN A 61 8.91 -23.41 -5.70
C ASN A 61 7.61 -23.52 -6.52
N ARG A 62 6.55 -22.88 -6.04
CA ARG A 62 5.25 -22.72 -6.69
C ARG A 62 4.58 -21.45 -6.16
N PRO A 63 3.56 -20.92 -6.85
CA PRO A 63 2.69 -19.90 -6.26
C PRO A 63 2.09 -20.39 -4.93
N LEU A 64 2.00 -19.49 -3.96
CA LEU A 64 1.25 -19.71 -2.73
C LEU A 64 -0.26 -19.65 -3.01
N THR A 65 -1.03 -20.41 -2.24
CA THR A 65 -2.49 -20.26 -2.23
C THR A 65 -2.90 -19.04 -1.42
N ASP A 66 -4.13 -18.55 -1.60
CA ASP A 66 -4.67 -17.45 -0.81
C ASP A 66 -4.64 -17.74 0.70
N ALA A 67 -4.85 -19.00 1.10
CA ALA A 67 -4.77 -19.41 2.50
C ALA A 67 -3.34 -19.27 3.04
N GLU A 68 -2.34 -19.74 2.28
CA GLU A 68 -0.93 -19.61 2.67
C GLU A 68 -0.48 -18.15 2.73
N LEU A 69 -0.92 -17.32 1.77
CA LEU A 69 -0.66 -15.88 1.80
C LEU A 69 -1.29 -15.22 3.03
N ASN A 70 -2.55 -15.54 3.33
CA ASN A 70 -3.25 -14.97 4.50
C ASN A 70 -2.59 -15.37 5.82
N GLU A 71 -2.13 -16.61 5.98
CA GLU A 71 -1.36 -17.04 7.15
C GLU A 71 -0.11 -16.19 7.33
N MET A 72 0.65 -15.96 6.25
CA MET A 72 1.85 -15.12 6.28
C MET A 72 1.53 -13.64 6.60
N LEU A 73 0.45 -13.09 6.04
CA LEU A 73 0.02 -11.71 6.35
C LEU A 73 -0.27 -11.54 7.85
N ILE A 74 -0.93 -12.53 8.46
CA ILE A 74 -1.24 -12.54 9.90
C ILE A 74 0.03 -12.67 10.73
N GLU A 75 0.90 -13.64 10.40
CA GLU A 75 2.15 -13.92 11.11
C GLU A 75 3.08 -12.69 11.13
N LEU A 76 3.27 -12.08 9.95
CA LEU A 76 4.11 -10.90 9.77
C LEU A 76 3.42 -9.61 10.24
N LYS A 77 2.15 -9.69 10.67
CA LYS A 77 1.33 -8.55 11.09
C LYS A 77 1.31 -7.44 10.04
N LEU A 78 1.33 -7.81 8.76
CA LEU A 78 1.26 -6.83 7.68
C LEU A 78 -0.12 -6.20 7.67
N LYS A 79 -0.17 -4.89 7.84
CA LYS A 79 -1.40 -4.12 7.95
C LYS A 79 -1.38 -2.95 6.99
N PRO A 80 -2.57 -2.47 6.58
CA PRO A 80 -2.69 -1.20 5.89
C PRO A 80 -2.06 -0.07 6.70
N THR A 81 -1.53 0.94 6.01
CA THR A 81 -1.05 2.17 6.65
C THR A 81 -2.06 3.29 6.41
N VAL A 82 -2.36 4.07 7.44
CA VAL A 82 -3.23 5.25 7.33
C VAL A 82 -2.39 6.50 7.53
N HIS A 83 -2.26 7.29 6.47
CA HIS A 83 -1.61 8.60 6.49
C HIS A 83 -2.68 9.67 6.65
N ARG A 84 -2.58 10.48 7.70
CA ARG A 84 -3.33 11.75 7.81
C ARG A 84 -2.48 12.84 7.17
N LEU A 85 -3.05 13.61 6.25
CA LEU A 85 -2.36 14.64 5.47
C LEU A 85 -2.79 16.07 5.84
N SER A 86 -3.32 16.27 7.06
CA SER A 86 -3.85 17.55 7.56
C SER A 86 -3.01 18.77 7.22
#